data_AF-G5RZ02-F1
#
_entry.id   AF-G5RZ02-F1
#
_cell.length_a   1.000
_cell.length_b   1.000
_cell.length_c   1.000
_cell.angle_alpha   90.00
_cell.angle_beta   90.00
_cell.angle_gamma   90.00
#
_symmetry.space_group_name_H-M   'P 1'
#
loop_
_entity.id
_entity.type
_entity.pdbx_description
1 polymer ?
#
loop_
_entity_poly.entity_id
_entity_poly.type
_entity_poly.pdbx_seq_one_letter_code
_entity_poly.pdbx_strand_id
1 'polypeptide(L)'
;VEGNTGEGRAPFAISTSTILGGWAAPLVSAFTAFACLTSLGSWMMLVGQAGVRAANDGNFPKIYGEMDKNGIPKKGLLLAAVKMTALMILITIMNSSGGKASDLFGELTGIAVLLTMLPYFYSCVDLIRFEGFNIRNSVSLICSVLGCAFCFIALMGASSFELSGTFIVSLIILMFYGRKMHQRQNNDSDNNTAEAL
;
A
#
# COMPACT_ATOMS: atom_id res chain seq x y z
N VAL A 1 40.23 -4.90 18.36
CA VAL A 1 40.21 -3.51 17.87
C VAL A 1 40.20 -3.64 16.36
N GLU A 2 39.23 -3.23 15.54
CA GLU A 2 37.98 -2.45 15.63
C GLU A 2 36.74 -3.26 16.10
N GLY A 3 35.68 -2.73 16.73
CA GLY A 3 35.34 -1.34 17.01
C GLY A 3 34.57 -0.65 15.87
N ASN A 4 33.33 -1.04 15.57
CA ASN A 4 32.26 -0.03 15.34
C ASN A 4 30.83 -0.61 15.28
N THR A 5 30.01 -0.12 16.20
CA THR A 5 28.61 0.34 16.04
C THR A 5 27.64 -0.47 15.16
N GLY A 6 26.68 -1.13 15.80
CA GLY A 6 25.43 -0.47 16.23
C GLY A 6 24.60 0.34 15.21
N GLU A 7 24.93 0.36 13.92
CA GLU A 7 24.19 1.13 12.92
C GLU A 7 23.71 0.23 11.77
N GLY A 8 22.44 -0.18 11.86
CA GLY A 8 21.59 -0.38 10.68
C GLY A 8 21.97 -1.45 9.65
N ARG A 9 22.80 -2.45 9.95
CA ARG A 9 23.19 -3.46 8.95
C ARG A 9 22.87 -4.88 9.42
N ALA A 10 21.69 -5.35 9.02
CA ALA A 10 21.23 -6.76 9.02
C ALA A 10 21.54 -7.56 10.31
N PRO A 11 20.74 -7.40 11.38
CA PRO A 11 20.97 -8.09 12.67
C PRO A 11 20.98 -9.62 12.54
N PHE A 12 20.22 -10.17 11.59
CA PHE A 12 20.21 -11.60 11.28
C PHE A 12 21.52 -12.07 10.65
N ALA A 13 22.13 -11.28 9.75
CA ALA A 13 23.40 -11.64 9.10
C ALA A 13 24.59 -11.56 10.07
N ILE A 14 24.56 -10.59 11.01
CA ILE A 14 25.57 -10.46 12.06
C ILE A 14 25.43 -11.59 13.10
N SER A 15 24.20 -11.96 13.45
CA SER A 15 23.95 -13.06 14.40
C SER A 15 24.33 -14.41 13.79
N THR A 16 24.00 -14.65 12.51
CA THR A 16 24.33 -15.92 11.84
C THR A 16 25.81 -16.07 11.54
N SER A 17 26.55 -14.99 11.25
CA SER A 17 28.01 -15.06 11.13
C SER A 17 28.70 -15.38 12.45
N THR A 18 28.12 -14.95 13.57
CA THR A 18 28.64 -15.23 14.92
C THR A 18 28.42 -16.70 15.32
N ILE A 19 27.31 -17.31 14.88
CA ILE A 19 26.94 -18.69 15.27
C ILE A 19 27.44 -19.75 14.27
N LEU A 20 27.43 -19.46 12.97
CA LEU A 20 27.71 -20.44 11.89
C LEU A 20 29.00 -20.13 11.10
N GLY A 21 29.68 -19.03 11.43
CA GLY A 21 30.88 -18.54 10.74
C GLY A 21 30.58 -17.56 9.59
N GLY A 22 31.60 -16.82 9.15
CA GLY A 22 31.45 -15.68 8.21
C GLY A 22 30.82 -15.98 6.84
N TRP A 23 30.73 -17.26 6.44
CA TRP A 23 30.08 -17.70 5.20
C TRP A 23 28.55 -17.69 5.27
N ALA A 24 27.95 -17.71 6.47
CA ALA A 24 26.50 -17.71 6.66
C ALA A 24 25.86 -16.34 6.44
N ALA A 25 26.59 -15.25 6.71
CA ALA A 25 26.11 -13.88 6.49
C ALA A 25 25.71 -13.59 5.02
N PRO A 26 26.57 -13.83 4.00
CA PRO A 26 26.21 -13.56 2.61
C PRO A 26 25.08 -14.47 2.11
N LEU A 27 25.03 -15.73 2.58
CA LEU A 27 23.96 -16.66 2.23
C LEU A 27 22.60 -16.16 2.75
N VAL A 28 22.52 -15.79 4.03
CA VAL A 28 21.29 -15.28 4.65
C VAL A 28 20.87 -13.94 4.04
N SER A 29 21.82 -13.07 3.72
CA SER A 29 21.53 -11.82 3.00
C SER A 29 20.95 -12.08 1.62
N ALA A 30 21.45 -13.08 0.88
CA ALA A 30 20.93 -13.44 -0.45
C ALA A 30 19.50 -14.00 -0.36
N PHE A 31 19.22 -14.89 0.60
CA PHE A 31 17.87 -15.39 0.85
C PHE A 31 16.91 -14.26 1.25
N THR A 32 17.34 -13.34 2.09
CA THR A 32 16.53 -12.17 2.49
C THR A 32 16.22 -11.29 1.28
N ALA A 33 17.20 -11.04 0.42
CA ALA A 33 16.98 -10.30 -0.82
C ALA A 33 15.97 -10.99 -1.73
N PHE A 34 16.07 -12.31 -1.90
CA PHE A 34 15.12 -13.09 -2.69
C PHE A 34 13.70 -13.06 -2.10
N ALA A 35 13.58 -13.13 -0.77
CA ALA A 35 12.29 -12.99 -0.08
C ALA A 35 11.67 -11.61 -0.31
N CYS A 36 12.47 -10.54 -0.21
CA CYS A 36 12.02 -9.17 -0.49
C CYS A 36 11.59 -9.00 -1.95
N LEU A 37 12.34 -9.54 -2.91
CA LEU A 37 11.98 -9.51 -4.34
C LEU A 37 10.66 -10.24 -4.60
N THR A 38 10.45 -11.38 -3.95
CA THR A 38 9.20 -12.13 -4.04
C THR A 38 8.03 -11.33 -3.48
N SER A 39 8.19 -10.74 -2.28
CA SER A 39 7.18 -9.90 -1.64
C SER A 39 6.82 -8.68 -2.49
N LEU A 40 7.82 -8.04 -3.12
CA LEU A 40 7.63 -6.92 -4.02
C LEU A 40 6.82 -7.35 -5.25
N GLY A 41 7.13 -8.52 -5.84
CA GLY A 41 6.40 -9.08 -6.98
C GLY A 41 4.92 -9.35 -6.67
N SER A 42 4.64 -9.96 -5.52
CA SER A 42 3.26 -10.22 -5.07
C SER A 42 2.46 -8.93 -4.86
N TRP A 43 3.04 -7.93 -4.20
CA TRP A 43 2.37 -6.64 -3.97
C TRP A 43 2.06 -5.91 -5.29
N MET A 44 3.01 -5.92 -6.23
CA MET A 44 2.82 -5.31 -7.54
C MET A 44 1.67 -5.95 -8.33
N MET A 45 1.50 -7.27 -8.22
CA MET A 45 0.37 -7.96 -8.83
C MET A 45 -0.97 -7.59 -8.16
N LEU A 46 -1.01 -7.51 -6.82
CA LEU A 46 -2.21 -7.09 -6.08
C LEU A 46 -2.65 -5.67 -6.47
N VAL A 47 -1.71 -4.73 -6.52
CA VAL A 47 -1.99 -3.35 -6.94
C VAL A 47 -2.45 -3.30 -8.41
N GLY A 48 -1.87 -4.11 -9.28
CA GLY A 48 -2.31 -4.25 -10.67
C GLY A 48 -3.76 -4.71 -10.78
N GLN A 49 -4.14 -5.77 -10.08
CA GLN A 49 -5.51 -6.31 -10.08
C GLN A 49 -6.52 -5.33 -9.46
N ALA A 50 -6.13 -4.66 -8.36
CA ALA A 50 -6.94 -3.59 -7.78
C ALA A 50 -7.17 -2.43 -8.77
N GLY A 51 -6.13 -2.07 -9.53
CA GLY A 51 -6.21 -1.06 -10.59
C GLY A 51 -7.10 -1.47 -11.76
N VAL A 52 -7.07 -2.73 -12.19
CA VAL A 52 -7.97 -3.28 -13.22
C VAL A 52 -9.42 -3.20 -12.77
N ARG A 53 -9.71 -3.65 -11.54
CA ARG A 53 -11.07 -3.55 -10.99
C ARG A 53 -11.52 -2.09 -10.97
N ALA A 54 -10.68 -1.18 -10.48
CA ALA A 54 -10.99 0.25 -10.47
C ALA A 54 -11.17 0.85 -11.89
N ALA A 55 -10.47 0.34 -12.91
CA ALA A 55 -10.65 0.76 -14.30
C ALA A 55 -11.93 0.17 -14.91
N ASN A 56 -12.28 -1.06 -14.56
CA ASN A 56 -13.52 -1.72 -14.97
C ASN A 56 -14.75 -1.06 -14.34
N ASP A 57 -14.61 -0.62 -13.08
CA ASP A 57 -15.61 0.21 -12.40
C ASP A 57 -15.65 1.62 -12.99
N GLY A 58 -14.90 1.93 -14.04
CA GLY A 58 -14.84 3.22 -14.72
C GLY A 58 -14.09 4.30 -13.95
N ASN A 59 -13.55 4.00 -12.76
CA ASN A 59 -12.86 4.96 -11.88
C ASN A 59 -11.45 5.34 -12.38
N PHE A 60 -10.78 4.44 -13.12
CA PHE A 60 -9.46 4.66 -13.72
C PHE A 60 -9.49 4.72 -15.27
N PRO A 61 -8.46 5.32 -15.92
CA PRO A 61 -8.35 5.34 -17.38
C PRO A 61 -8.38 3.93 -17.98
N LYS A 62 -9.03 3.74 -19.13
CA LYS A 62 -9.17 2.43 -19.80
C LYS A 62 -7.83 1.70 -20.01
N ILE A 63 -6.73 2.43 -20.16
CA ILE A 63 -5.35 1.87 -20.24
C ILE A 63 -5.01 0.95 -19.06
N TYR A 64 -5.54 1.19 -17.86
CA TYR A 64 -5.31 0.36 -16.67
C TYR A 64 -6.21 -0.89 -16.61
N GLY A 65 -7.32 -0.91 -17.36
CA GLY A 65 -8.26 -2.03 -17.42
C GLY A 65 -7.97 -3.04 -18.52
N GLU A 66 -7.05 -2.72 -19.44
CA GLU A 66 -6.64 -3.65 -20.51
C GLU A 66 -5.79 -4.80 -19.93
N MET A 67 -6.41 -5.97 -19.84
CA MET A 67 -5.75 -7.22 -19.47
C MET A 67 -5.24 -7.96 -20.71
N ASP A 68 -4.07 -8.58 -20.59
CA ASP A 68 -3.57 -9.50 -21.60
C ASP A 68 -4.30 -10.86 -21.55
N LYS A 69 -4.08 -11.74 -22.54
CA LYS A 69 -4.66 -13.09 -22.63
C LYS A 69 -4.40 -13.97 -21.40
N ASN A 70 -3.38 -13.64 -20.60
CA ASN A 70 -3.04 -14.32 -19.35
C ASN A 70 -3.69 -13.70 -18.09
N GLY A 71 -4.60 -12.72 -18.24
CA GLY A 71 -5.24 -12.03 -17.10
C GLY A 71 -4.33 -11.04 -16.35
N ILE A 72 -3.20 -10.66 -16.95
CA ILE A 72 -2.21 -9.77 -16.35
C ILE A 72 -2.34 -8.37 -16.95
N PRO A 73 -2.47 -7.30 -16.13
CA PRO A 73 -2.53 -5.92 -16.62
C PRO A 73 -1.15 -5.37 -16.97
N LYS A 74 -0.59 -5.82 -18.10
CA LYS A 74 0.77 -5.46 -18.52
C LYS A 74 0.97 -3.95 -18.68
N LYS A 75 0.00 -3.24 -19.27
CA LYS A 75 0.07 -1.78 -19.47
C LYS A 75 -0.02 -1.00 -18.16
N GLY A 76 -0.94 -1.39 -17.27
CA GLY A 76 -1.09 -0.80 -15.95
C GLY A 76 0.16 -1.03 -15.08
N LEU A 77 0.72 -2.24 -15.13
CA LEU A 77 1.93 -2.60 -14.39
C LEU A 77 3.17 -1.86 -14.92
N LEU A 78 3.33 -1.75 -16.25
CA LEU A 78 4.44 -1.01 -16.85
C LEU A 78 4.37 0.48 -16.46
N LEU A 79 3.19 1.08 -16.52
CA LEU A 79 2.99 2.48 -16.13
C LEU A 79 3.20 2.69 -14.62
N ALA A 80 2.84 1.71 -13.79
CA ALA A 80 3.14 1.68 -12.35
C ALA A 80 4.64 1.55 -12.05
N ALA A 81 5.36 0.73 -12.81
CA ALA A 81 6.80 0.60 -12.69
C ALA A 81 7.50 1.92 -13.10
N VAL A 82 7.10 2.53 -14.22
CA VAL A 82 7.67 3.80 -14.68
C VAL A 82 7.47 4.92 -13.65
N LYS A 83 6.25 5.08 -13.10
CA LYS A 83 6.00 6.11 -12.07
C LYS A 83 6.83 5.85 -10.80
N MET A 84 7.00 4.59 -10.40
CA MET A 84 7.75 4.24 -9.21
C MET A 84 9.24 4.53 -9.39
N THR A 85 9.81 4.17 -10.54
CA THR A 85 11.21 4.49 -10.89
C THR A 85 11.42 6.00 -10.98
N ALA A 86 10.49 6.74 -11.61
CA ALA A 86 10.57 8.19 -11.71
C ALA A 86 10.51 8.85 -10.32
N LEU A 87 9.62 8.39 -9.44
CA LEU A 87 9.52 8.87 -8.05
C LEU A 87 10.82 8.60 -7.29
N MET A 88 11.40 7.40 -7.41
CA MET A 88 12.65 7.04 -6.75
C MET A 88 13.83 7.89 -7.24
N ILE A 89 13.91 8.16 -8.54
CA ILE A 89 14.92 9.07 -9.12
C ILE A 89 14.72 10.50 -8.59
N LEU A 90 13.48 11.00 -8.58
CA LEU A 90 13.16 12.34 -8.09
C LEU A 90 13.55 12.51 -6.63
N ILE A 91 13.21 11.53 -5.78
CA ILE A 91 13.61 11.49 -4.36
C ILE A 91 15.13 11.50 -4.25
N THR A 92 15.84 10.68 -5.03
CA THR A 92 17.30 10.62 -5.02
C THR A 92 17.94 11.97 -5.37
N ILE A 93 17.42 12.65 -6.39
CA ILE A 93 17.90 13.98 -6.81
C ILE A 93 17.60 15.05 -5.75
N MET A 94 16.39 15.06 -5.20
CA MET A 94 15.99 15.98 -4.13
C MET A 94 16.87 15.81 -2.88
N ASN A 95 17.25 14.58 -2.56
CA ASN A 95 18.15 14.28 -1.45
C ASN A 95 19.59 14.73 -1.68
N SER A 96 20.07 14.77 -2.93
CA SER A 96 21.39 15.29 -3.26
C SER A 96 21.57 16.78 -2.92
N SER A 97 20.48 17.53 -2.62
CA SER A 97 20.53 18.94 -2.22
C SER A 97 20.60 19.16 -0.69
N GLY A 98 20.81 18.12 0.13
CA GLY A 98 21.15 18.28 1.55
C GLY A 98 20.21 17.62 2.57
N GLY A 99 19.26 16.78 2.11
CA GLY A 99 18.37 16.00 2.98
C GLY A 99 18.87 14.56 3.17
N LYS A 100 18.61 13.96 4.34
CA LYS A 100 18.85 12.53 4.59
C LYS A 100 17.79 11.71 3.84
N ALA A 101 18.18 11.03 2.77
CA ALA A 101 17.29 10.18 1.96
C ALA A 101 16.56 9.10 2.76
N SER A 102 17.21 8.59 3.81
CA SER A 102 16.63 7.63 4.74
C SER A 102 15.38 8.17 5.44
N ASP A 103 15.39 9.44 5.81
CA ASP A 103 14.33 10.03 6.64
C ASP A 103 13.10 10.31 5.77
N LEU A 104 13.30 10.89 4.58
CA LEU A 104 12.22 11.07 3.60
C LEU A 104 11.62 9.74 3.16
N PHE A 105 12.46 8.72 2.92
CA PHE A 105 11.96 7.40 2.56
C PHE A 105 11.18 6.75 3.72
N GLY A 106 11.68 6.90 4.96
CA GLY A 106 10.99 6.44 6.17
C GLY A 106 9.62 7.09 6.32
N GLU A 107 9.55 8.41 6.16
CA GLU A 107 8.31 9.19 6.25
C GLU A 107 7.31 8.85 5.15
N LEU A 108 7.76 8.74 3.89
CA LEU A 108 6.93 8.26 2.78
C LEU A 108 6.42 6.84 3.02
N THR A 109 7.27 5.96 3.56
CA THR A 109 6.88 4.58 3.91
C THR A 109 5.85 4.59 5.02
N GLY A 110 6.01 5.44 6.04
CA GLY A 110 5.03 5.63 7.11
C GLY A 110 3.67 6.08 6.58
N ILE A 111 3.63 7.12 5.75
CA ILE A 111 2.40 7.58 5.08
C ILE A 111 1.77 6.45 4.27
N ALA A 112 2.57 5.71 3.49
CA ALA A 112 2.08 4.61 2.68
C ALA A 112 1.49 3.47 3.53
N VAL A 113 2.12 3.13 4.66
CA VAL A 113 1.62 2.11 5.60
C VAL A 113 0.34 2.58 6.28
N LEU A 114 0.24 3.83 6.70
CA LEU A 114 -1.00 4.37 7.25
C LEU A 114 -2.14 4.37 6.21
N LEU A 115 -1.81 4.66 4.95
CA LEU A 115 -2.78 4.60 3.85
C LEU A 115 -3.27 3.17 3.57
N THR A 116 -2.43 2.14 3.76
CA THR A 116 -2.86 0.73 3.64
C THR A 116 -3.60 0.24 4.88
N MET A 117 -3.47 0.91 6.05
CA MET A 117 -4.30 0.62 7.22
C MET A 117 -5.75 1.06 7.06
N LEU A 118 -6.04 2.11 6.29
CA LEU A 118 -7.42 2.55 6.01
C LEU A 118 -8.32 1.47 5.37
N PRO A 119 -7.92 0.79 4.27
CA PRO A 119 -8.71 -0.28 3.70
C PRO A 119 -8.81 -1.51 4.64
N TYR A 120 -7.83 -1.72 5.53
CA TYR A 120 -7.89 -2.78 6.53
C TYR A 120 -8.95 -2.46 7.59
N PHE A 121 -8.98 -1.21 8.07
CA PHE A 121 -10.02 -0.72 8.97
C PHE A 121 -11.41 -0.86 8.34
N TYR A 122 -11.57 -0.44 7.08
CA TYR A 122 -12.83 -0.60 6.35
C TYR A 122 -13.27 -2.07 6.27
N SER A 123 -12.33 -2.98 5.99
CA SER A 123 -12.63 -4.42 5.93
C SER A 123 -13.06 -4.98 7.30
N CYS A 124 -12.46 -4.53 8.40
CA CYS A 124 -12.85 -4.93 9.76
C CYS A 124 -14.28 -4.47 10.10
N VAL A 125 -14.64 -3.25 9.68
CA VAL A 125 -15.99 -2.68 9.86
C VAL A 125 -17.02 -3.42 9.00
N ASP A 126 -16.69 -3.72 7.74
CA ASP A 126 -17.56 -4.47 6.85
C ASP A 126 -17.81 -5.89 7.37
N LEU A 127 -16.79 -6.55 7.93
CA LEU A 127 -16.93 -7.85 8.57
C LEU A 127 -17.89 -7.81 9.77
N ILE A 128 -17.81 -6.76 10.60
CA ILE A 128 -18.75 -6.52 11.71
C ILE A 128 -20.18 -6.28 11.21
N ARG A 129 -20.33 -5.62 10.05
CA ARG A 129 -21.62 -5.31 9.44
C ARG A 129 -22.26 -6.56 8.80
N PHE A 130 -21.46 -7.39 8.13
CA PHE A 130 -21.91 -8.54 7.36
C PHE A 130 -22.25 -9.75 8.25
N GLU A 131 -21.51 -9.92 9.34
CA GLU A 131 -21.49 -11.19 10.08
C GLU A 131 -22.31 -11.15 11.38
N GLY A 132 -23.41 -10.37 11.36
CA GLY A 132 -24.28 -10.03 12.50
C GLY A 132 -24.38 -11.08 13.62
N PHE A 133 -24.21 -10.61 14.86
CA PHE A 133 -24.36 -11.23 16.19
C PHE A 133 -24.71 -12.75 16.29
N ASN A 134 -23.93 -13.64 15.67
CA ASN A 134 -24.07 -15.09 15.83
C ASN A 134 -22.88 -15.67 16.61
N ILE A 135 -23.11 -16.64 17.51
CA ILE A 135 -22.13 -17.11 18.52
C ILE A 135 -20.93 -17.88 17.90
N ARG A 136 -21.10 -18.45 16.70
CA ARG A 136 -19.98 -19.02 15.92
C ARG A 136 -19.08 -17.94 15.29
N ASN A 137 -19.52 -16.68 15.39
CA ASN A 137 -18.87 -15.52 14.82
C ASN A 137 -18.09 -14.66 15.83
N SER A 138 -18.07 -15.05 17.10
CA SER A 138 -17.34 -14.31 18.13
C SER A 138 -15.85 -14.20 17.82
N VAL A 139 -15.25 -15.20 17.16
CA VAL A 139 -13.83 -15.17 16.74
C VAL A 139 -13.59 -14.10 15.67
N SER A 140 -14.47 -14.00 14.67
CA SER A 140 -14.40 -12.95 13.63
C SER A 140 -14.57 -11.57 14.23
N LEU A 141 -15.52 -11.42 15.17
CA LEU A 141 -15.77 -10.17 15.87
C LEU A 141 -14.57 -9.76 16.74
N ILE A 142 -13.99 -10.69 17.50
CA ILE A 142 -12.76 -10.45 18.28
C ILE A 142 -11.60 -10.09 17.35
N CYS A 143 -11.46 -10.78 16.22
CA CYS A 143 -10.44 -10.49 15.21
C CYS A 143 -10.58 -9.07 14.65
N SER A 144 -11.79 -8.65 14.26
CA SER A 144 -12.07 -7.28 13.80
C SER A 144 -11.82 -6.23 14.87
N VAL A 145 -12.17 -6.50 16.14
CA VAL A 145 -11.91 -5.57 17.25
C VAL A 145 -10.42 -5.43 17.51
N LEU A 146 -9.65 -6.53 17.47
CA LEU A 146 -8.19 -6.50 17.58
C LEU A 146 -7.55 -5.77 16.38
N GLY A 147 -8.07 -5.98 15.16
CA GLY A 147 -7.64 -5.25 13.97
C GLY A 147 -7.87 -3.74 14.09
N CYS A 148 -9.07 -3.32 14.53
CA CYS A 148 -9.38 -1.93 14.80
C CYS A 148 -8.47 -1.33 15.89
N ALA A 149 -8.22 -2.06 16.97
CA ALA A 149 -7.31 -1.63 18.03
C ALA A 149 -5.88 -1.45 17.51
N PHE A 150 -5.39 -2.39 16.69
CA PHE A 150 -4.08 -2.29 16.04
C PHE A 150 -3.98 -1.05 15.14
N CYS A 151 -4.99 -0.79 14.30
CA CYS A 151 -5.03 0.42 13.48
C CYS A 151 -5.00 1.69 14.35
N PHE A 152 -5.70 1.70 15.49
CA PHE A 152 -5.70 2.84 16.41
C PHE A 152 -4.33 3.09 17.05
N ILE A 153 -3.64 2.02 17.44
CA ILE A 153 -2.27 2.09 17.98
C ILE A 153 -1.31 2.60 16.91
N ALA A 154 -1.42 2.12 15.67
CA ALA A 154 -0.61 2.59 14.56
C ALA A 154 -0.82 4.08 14.28
N LEU A 155 -2.07 4.56 14.34
CA LEU A 155 -2.39 5.99 14.21
C LEU A 155 -1.87 6.83 15.38
N MET A 156 -1.89 6.30 16.61
CA MET A 156 -1.30 6.97 17.78
C MET A 156 0.24 7.04 17.71
N GLY A 157 0.89 6.05 17.08
CA GLY A 157 2.34 6.02 16.90
C GLY A 157 2.85 6.87 15.74
N ALA A 158 1.96 7.36 14.87
CA ALA A 158 2.33 8.16 13.70
C ALA A 158 2.71 9.59 14.10
N SER A 159 3.72 10.14 13.43
CA SER A 159 4.07 11.55 13.56
C SER A 159 3.02 12.46 12.93
N SER A 160 2.95 13.72 13.38
CA SER A 160 1.98 14.70 12.88
C SER A 160 2.07 14.92 11.37
N PHE A 161 3.26 14.77 10.78
CA PHE A 161 3.47 14.92 9.35
C PHE A 161 2.95 13.70 8.58
N GLU A 162 3.24 12.48 9.04
CA GLU A 162 2.69 11.24 8.46
C GLU A 162 1.15 11.22 8.50
N LEU A 163 0.58 11.66 9.62
CA LEU A 163 -0.87 11.74 9.80
C LEU A 163 -1.49 12.77 8.83
N SER A 164 -0.93 13.98 8.76
CA SER A 164 -1.39 15.04 7.84
C SER A 164 -1.31 14.59 6.39
N GLY A 165 -0.20 13.96 5.99
CA GLY A 165 -0.03 13.40 4.65
C GLY A 165 -1.10 12.35 4.32
N THR A 166 -1.38 11.45 5.26
CA THR A 166 -2.43 10.43 5.10
C THR A 166 -3.82 11.05 4.97
N PHE A 167 -4.16 12.04 5.79
CA PHE A 167 -5.45 12.75 5.71
C PHE A 167 -5.63 13.49 4.40
N ILE A 168 -4.60 14.22 3.93
CA ILE A 168 -4.64 14.96 2.66
C ILE A 168 -4.85 13.99 1.50
N VAL A 169 -4.08 12.90 1.46
CA VAL A 169 -4.20 11.88 0.40
C VAL A 169 -5.58 11.22 0.44
N SER A 170 -6.07 10.85 1.62
CA SER A 170 -7.41 10.27 1.78
C SER A 170 -8.51 11.22 1.32
N LEU A 171 -8.42 12.52 1.63
CA LEU A 171 -9.37 13.53 1.16
C LEU A 171 -9.33 13.71 -0.36
N ILE A 172 -8.14 13.71 -0.98
CA ILE A 172 -8.01 13.79 -2.44
C ILE A 172 -8.66 12.57 -3.10
N ILE A 173 -8.41 11.37 -2.58
CA ILE A 173 -9.00 10.12 -3.09
C ILE A 173 -10.53 10.17 -2.95
N LEU A 174 -11.05 10.58 -1.78
CA LEU A 174 -12.48 10.70 -1.53
C LEU A 174 -13.12 11.78 -2.41
N MET A 175 -12.46 12.92 -2.62
CA MET A 175 -12.94 14.00 -3.48
C MET A 175 -12.97 13.58 -4.95
N PHE A 176 -11.94 12.85 -5.42
CA PHE A 176 -11.92 12.31 -6.77
C PHE A 176 -13.02 11.26 -6.97
N TYR A 177 -13.17 10.34 -6.01
CA TYR A 177 -14.22 9.33 -6.02
C TYR A 177 -15.62 9.96 -5.93
N GLY A 178 -15.82 10.91 -5.02
CA GLY A 178 -17.09 11.61 -4.78
C GLY A 178 -17.51 12.48 -5.96
N ARG A 179 -16.60 13.27 -6.56
CA ARG A 179 -16.89 14.04 -7.78
C ARG A 179 -17.28 13.12 -8.93
N LYS A 180 -16.65 11.95 -9.04
CA LYS A 180 -16.95 10.98 -10.10
C LYS A 180 -18.26 10.23 -9.88
N MET A 181 -18.59 9.89 -8.64
CA MET A 181 -19.90 9.34 -8.27
C MET A 181 -21.03 10.34 -8.55
N HIS A 182 -20.82 11.63 -8.22
CA HIS A 182 -21.77 12.70 -8.57
C HIS A 182 -21.98 12.85 -10.08
N GLN A 183 -20.92 12.74 -10.87
CA GLN A 183 -20.99 12.80 -12.34
C GLN A 183 -21.72 11.59 -12.94
N ARG A 184 -21.59 10.40 -12.36
CA ARG A 184 -22.36 9.21 -12.75
C ARG A 184 -23.84 9.35 -12.43
N GLN A 185 -24.16 9.81 -11.22
CA GLN A 185 -25.53 9.94 -10.75
C GLN A 185 -26.30 11.03 -11.52
N ASN A 186 -25.64 12.10 -11.93
CA ASN A 186 -26.22 13.10 -12.83
C ASN A 186 -26.41 12.57 -14.27
N ASN A 187 -25.43 11.85 -14.84
CA ASN A 187 -25.58 11.28 -16.20
C ASN A 187 -26.67 10.20 -16.30
N ASP A 188 -26.85 9.36 -15.28
CA ASP A 188 -27.96 8.38 -15.25
C ASP A 188 -29.34 9.07 -15.10
N SER A 189 -29.39 10.22 -14.43
CA SER A 189 -30.64 11.00 -14.27
C SER A 189 -31.01 11.72 -15.58
N ASP A 190 -30.03 12.23 -16.32
CA ASP A 190 -30.23 12.88 -17.63
C ASP A 190 -30.61 11.88 -18.74
N ASN A 191 -30.07 10.66 -18.72
CA ASN A 191 -30.45 9.63 -19.70
C ASN A 191 -31.85 9.07 -19.45
N ASN A 192 -32.24 8.84 -18.19
CA ASN A 192 -33.60 8.37 -17.87
C ASN A 192 -34.67 9.42 -18.18
N THR A 193 -34.34 10.71 -18.14
CA THR A 193 -35.25 11.79 -18.56
C THR A 193 -35.29 11.96 -20.07
N ALA A 194 -34.21 11.65 -20.80
CA ALA A 194 -34.18 11.67 -22.26
C ALA A 194 -34.89 10.46 -22.91
N GLU A 195 -34.88 9.27 -22.31
CA GLU A 195 -35.68 8.11 -22.78
C GLU A 195 -37.17 8.20 -22.41
N ALA A 196 -37.54 9.12 -21.52
CA ALA A 196 -38.93 9.35 -21.10
C ALA A 196 -39.66 10.44 -21.93
N LEU A 197 -39.01 11.01 -22.95
CA LEU A 197 -39.56 12.00 -23.89
C LEU A 197 -39.61 11.42 -25.31
#